data_AF-A0A970FA54-F1
#
_entry.id   AF-A0A970FA54-F1
#
_cell.length_a   1.000
_cell.length_b   1.000
_cell.length_c   1.000
_cell.angle_alpha   90.00
_cell.angle_beta   90.00
_cell.angle_gamma   90.00
#
_symmetry.space_group_name_H-M   'P 1'
#
loop_
_entity.id
_entity.type
_entity.pdbx_description
1 polymer ?
#
loop_
_entity_poly.entity_id
_entity_poly.type
_entity_poly.pdbx_seq_one_letter_code
_entity_poly.pdbx_strand_id
1 'polypeptide(L)'
;MGLEIGQLVSSKAGRDAGRKYLVIAKLDDRYVLVADGVTRKIVQPKKKNIRHLVAHRQIATEIAQALQQNEKLTNQQLKSTIELLTDTVEEREEVSSGNG
;
A
#
# COMPACT_ATOMS: atom_id res chain seq x y z
N MET A 1 -13.14 11.44 1.98
CA MET A 1 -11.89 11.00 1.35
C MET A 1 -11.63 9.57 1.75
N GLY A 2 -11.72 8.63 0.80
CA GLY A 2 -11.46 7.21 1.03
C GLY A 2 -10.10 6.82 0.47
N LEU A 3 -9.63 5.62 0.82
CA LEU A 3 -8.42 5.06 0.21
C LEU A 3 -8.66 4.76 -1.28
N GLU A 4 -7.59 4.81 -2.07
CA GLU A 4 -7.61 4.51 -3.51
C GLU A 4 -6.95 3.18 -3.83
N ILE A 5 -7.35 2.54 -4.93
CA ILE A 5 -6.68 1.32 -5.41
C ILE A 5 -5.27 1.71 -5.86
N GLY A 6 -4.28 0.89 -5.52
CA GLY A 6 -2.86 1.18 -5.70
C GLY A 6 -2.26 2.09 -4.62
N GLN A 7 -3.04 2.62 -3.68
CA GLN A 7 -2.51 3.49 -2.65
C GLN A 7 -1.62 2.72 -1.65
N LEU A 8 -0.46 3.29 -1.35
CA LEU A 8 0.42 2.80 -0.30
C LEU A 8 -0.18 3.09 1.07
N VAL A 9 -0.26 2.07 1.92
CA VAL A 9 -0.75 2.18 3.29
C VAL A 9 0.16 1.43 4.24
N SER A 10 0.27 1.90 5.48
CA SER A 10 0.90 1.11 6.56
C SER A 10 -0.09 0.77 7.66
N SER A 11 0.12 -0.38 8.32
CA SER A 11 -0.71 -0.77 9.46
C SER A 11 -0.32 0.07 10.68
N LYS A 12 -1.31 0.77 11.28
CA LYS A 12 -1.12 1.60 12.47
C LYS A 12 -0.85 0.79 13.74
N ALA A 13 -1.46 -0.38 13.87
CA ALA A 13 -1.42 -1.19 15.10
C ALA A 13 -1.64 -2.69 14.85
N GLY A 14 -1.40 -3.49 15.89
CA GLY A 14 -1.52 -4.95 15.90
C GLY A 14 -0.25 -5.68 15.48
N ARG A 15 -0.34 -7.00 15.25
CA ARG A 15 0.81 -7.84 14.83
C ARG A 15 1.55 -7.35 13.58
N ASP A 16 0.85 -6.60 12.74
CA ASP A 16 1.38 -6.07 11.48
C ASP A 16 1.81 -4.60 11.58
N ALA A 17 1.84 -4.00 12.78
CA ALA A 17 2.21 -2.58 12.94
C ALA A 17 3.51 -2.25 12.20
N GLY A 18 3.51 -1.13 11.46
CA GLY A 18 4.63 -0.69 10.61
C GLY A 18 4.71 -1.34 9.23
N ARG A 19 4.06 -2.50 9.00
CA ARG A 19 4.08 -3.14 7.67
C ARG A 19 3.34 -2.32 6.64
N LYS A 20 3.93 -2.22 5.45
CA LYS A 20 3.39 -1.52 4.29
C LYS A 20 2.66 -2.48 3.35
N TYR A 21 1.61 -1.97 2.71
CA TYR A 21 0.78 -2.70 1.76
C TYR A 21 0.31 -1.76 0.65
N LEU A 22 -0.14 -2.35 -0.46
CA LEU A 22 -0.96 -1.65 -1.44
C LEU A 22 -2.43 -2.03 -1.25
N VAL A 23 -3.32 -1.05 -1.40
CA VAL A 23 -4.76 -1.29 -1.51
C VAL A 23 -5.05 -1.89 -2.87
N ILE A 24 -5.60 -3.10 -2.92
CA ILE A 24 -5.91 -3.78 -4.19
C ILE A 24 -7.40 -3.75 -4.54
N ALA A 25 -8.28 -3.53 -3.56
CA ALA A 25 -9.71 -3.37 -3.80
C ALA A 25 -10.40 -2.64 -2.66
N LYS A 26 -11.50 -1.96 -2.98
CA LYS A 26 -12.42 -1.37 -1.99
C LYS A 26 -13.60 -2.33 -1.81
N LEU A 27 -13.95 -2.63 -0.57
CA LEU A 27 -15.11 -3.48 -0.27
C LEU A 27 -16.33 -2.65 0.10
N ASP A 28 -16.13 -1.69 1.00
CA ASP A 28 -17.15 -0.76 1.49
C ASP A 28 -16.46 0.48 2.11
N ASP A 29 -17.24 1.37 2.74
CA ASP A 29 -16.75 2.61 3.36
C ASP A 29 -15.78 2.43 4.53
N ARG A 30 -15.68 1.20 5.07
CA ARG A 30 -14.88 0.87 6.25
C ARG A 30 -13.79 -0.14 5.97
N TYR A 31 -13.88 -0.91 4.90
CA TYR A 31 -12.99 -2.04 4.63
C TYR A 31 -12.41 -2.02 3.22
N VAL A 32 -11.13 -2.38 3.16
CA VAL A 32 -10.37 -2.57 1.93
C VAL A 32 -9.65 -3.92 1.93
N LEU A 33 -9.24 -4.38 0.76
CA LEU A 33 -8.30 -5.48 0.60
C LEU A 33 -6.89 -4.91 0.37
N VAL A 34 -5.92 -5.44 1.11
CA VAL A 34 -4.51 -5.03 1.00
C VAL A 34 -3.60 -6.22 0.75
N ALA A 35 -2.51 -6.00 0.01
CA ALA A 35 -1.50 -7.02 -0.29
C ALA A 35 -0.09 -6.40 -0.30
N ASP A 36 0.92 -7.20 0.06
CA ASP A 36 2.33 -6.83 0.05
C ASP A 36 3.19 -7.73 -0.87
N GLY A 37 2.59 -8.80 -1.44
CA GLY A 37 3.31 -9.78 -2.25
C GLY A 37 4.22 -10.73 -1.46
N VAL A 38 4.41 -10.52 -0.16
CA VAL A 38 5.30 -11.34 0.69
C VAL A 38 4.48 -12.14 1.70
N THR A 39 3.84 -11.46 2.63
CA THR A 39 3.03 -12.10 3.67
C THR A 39 1.56 -12.15 3.31
N ARG A 40 1.11 -11.29 2.41
CA ARG A 40 -0.23 -11.22 1.84
C ARG A 40 -0.10 -11.11 0.32
N LYS A 41 -0.23 -12.27 -0.31
CA LYS A 41 -0.20 -12.45 -1.76
C LYS A 41 -1.41 -11.77 -2.39
N ILE A 42 -1.30 -11.41 -3.67
CA ILE A 42 -2.42 -10.80 -4.40
C ILE A 42 -3.67 -11.68 -4.43
N VAL A 43 -3.49 -13.00 -4.53
CA VAL A 43 -4.57 -14.00 -4.52
C VAL A 43 -5.13 -14.28 -3.13
N GLN A 44 -4.41 -13.88 -2.07
CA GLN A 44 -4.83 -14.04 -0.68
C GLN A 44 -4.67 -12.71 0.07
N PRO A 45 -5.43 -11.68 -0.34
CA PRO A 45 -5.30 -10.36 0.24
C PRO A 45 -5.89 -10.33 1.64
N LYS A 46 -5.44 -9.34 2.42
CA LYS A 46 -5.94 -9.13 3.77
C LYS A 46 -7.07 -8.12 3.78
N LYS A 47 -8.23 -8.50 4.32
CA LYS A 47 -9.26 -7.53 4.69
C LYS A 47 -8.77 -6.65 5.85
N LYS A 48 -8.73 -5.34 5.64
CA LYS A 48 -8.33 -4.35 6.65
C LYS A 48 -9.41 -3.30 6.83
N ASN A 49 -9.63 -2.90 8.09
CA ASN A 49 -10.46 -1.74 8.39
C ASN A 49 -9.62 -0.48 8.16
N ILE A 50 -10.17 0.49 7.44
CA ILE A 50 -9.51 1.75 7.07
C ILE A 50 -8.99 2.50 8.30
N ARG A 51 -9.70 2.42 9.44
CA ARG A 51 -9.29 3.08 10.70
C ARG A 51 -7.94 2.59 11.26
N HIS A 52 -7.47 1.41 10.83
CA HIS A 52 -6.20 0.82 11.25
C HIS A 52 -5.07 1.01 10.23
N LEU A 53 -5.32 1.80 9.19
CA LEU A 53 -4.36 2.11 8.15
C LEU A 53 -3.93 3.57 8.26
N VAL A 54 -2.64 3.81 8.02
CA VAL A 54 -2.11 5.13 7.71
C VAL A 54 -1.98 5.21 6.20
N ALA A 55 -2.64 6.20 5.60
CA ALA A 55 -2.61 6.43 4.17
C ALA A 55 -1.39 7.26 3.80
N HIS A 56 -0.60 6.80 2.83
CA HIS A 56 0.50 7.56 2.26
C HIS A 56 0.04 8.30 1.00
N ARG A 57 0.79 9.33 0.58
CA ARG A 57 0.46 10.11 -0.62
C ARG A 57 0.73 9.34 -1.91
N GLN A 58 1.59 8.33 -1.83
CA GLN A 58 2.03 7.50 -2.94
C GLN A 58 0.92 6.57 -3.40
N ILE A 59 0.69 6.55 -4.71
CA ILE A 59 -0.22 5.64 -5.38
C ILE A 59 0.57 4.95 -6.49
N ALA A 60 0.59 3.61 -6.44
CA ALA A 60 1.10 2.78 -7.51
C ALA A 60 0.11 2.79 -8.67
N THR A 61 0.23 3.78 -9.56
CA THR A 61 -0.67 3.95 -10.71
C THR A 61 -0.64 2.74 -11.64
N GLU A 62 0.53 2.13 -11.84
CA GLU A 62 0.68 0.91 -12.65
C GLU A 62 -0.12 -0.26 -12.07
N ILE A 63 -0.05 -0.46 -10.75
CA ILE A 63 -0.82 -1.50 -10.04
C ILE A 63 -2.32 -1.19 -10.13
N ALA A 64 -2.71 0.07 -9.97
CA ALA A 64 -4.11 0.49 -10.07
C ALA A 64 -4.69 0.24 -11.47
N GLN A 65 -3.93 0.59 -12.52
CA GLN A 65 -4.31 0.36 -13.92
C GLN A 65 -4.40 -1.12 -14.25
N ALA A 66 -3.40 -1.92 -13.86
CA ALA A 66 -3.41 -3.37 -14.07
C ALA A 66 -4.64 -4.02 -13.40
N LEU A 67 -4.99 -3.60 -12.18
CA LEU A 67 -6.20 -4.09 -11.50
C LEU A 67 -7.49 -3.67 -12.21
N GLN A 68 -7.56 -2.45 -12.74
CA GLN A 68 -8.72 -1.97 -13.51
C GLN A 68 -8.87 -2.70 -14.85
N GLN A 69 -7.76 -3.09 -15.47
CA GLN A 69 -7.72 -3.82 -16.74
C GLN A 69 -7.83 -5.34 -16.56
N ASN A 70 -8.02 -5.84 -15.33
CA ASN A 70 -7.99 -7.26 -14.98
C ASN A 70 -6.70 -7.98 -15.44
N GLU A 71 -5.59 -7.24 -15.48
CA GLU A 71 -4.29 -7.82 -15.79
C GLU A 71 -3.76 -8.65 -14.63
N LYS A 72 -2.96 -9.67 -14.99
CA LYS A 72 -2.40 -10.60 -14.02
C LYS A 72 -1.17 -9.97 -13.35
N LEU A 73 -1.38 -9.45 -12.14
CA LEU A 73 -0.29 -8.99 -11.28
C LEU A 73 0.35 -10.14 -10.51
N THR A 74 1.66 -10.03 -10.31
CA THR A 74 2.48 -10.97 -9.55
C THR A 74 2.82 -10.44 -8.17
N ASN A 75 3.07 -11.37 -7.25
CA ASN A 75 3.55 -11.03 -5.92
C ASN A 75 4.88 -10.25 -5.94
N GLN A 76 5.76 -10.55 -6.90
CA GLN A 76 7.03 -9.86 -7.05
C GLN A 76 6.83 -8.40 -7.47
N GLN A 77 5.92 -8.12 -8.40
CA GLN A 77 5.57 -6.74 -8.79
C GLN A 77 5.10 -5.94 -7.57
N LEU A 78 4.17 -6.48 -6.77
CA LEU A 78 3.69 -5.80 -5.55
C LEU A 78 4.84 -5.49 -4.59
N LYS A 79 5.71 -6.47 -4.33
CA LYS A 79 6.86 -6.31 -3.43
C LYS A 79 7.78 -5.19 -3.91
N SER A 80 8.24 -5.26 -5.16
CA SER A 80 9.17 -4.28 -5.73
C SER A 80 8.57 -2.88 -5.81
N THR A 81 7.29 -2.75 -6.13
CA THR A 81 6.60 -1.46 -6.12
C THR A 81 6.53 -0.87 -4.70
N ILE A 82 6.27 -1.68 -3.67
CA ILE A 82 6.24 -1.18 -2.28
C ILE A 82 7.62 -0.72 -1.81
N GLU A 83 8.68 -1.45 -2.17
CA GLU A 83 10.07 -1.07 -1.89
C GLU A 83 10.39 0.28 -2.56
N LEU A 84 10.15 0.40 -3.88
CA LEU A 84 10.37 1.66 -4.62
C LEU A 84 9.62 2.86 -4.02
N LEU A 85 8.33 2.69 -3.70
CA LEU A 85 7.52 3.76 -3.12
C LEU A 85 7.92 4.10 -1.68
N THR A 86 8.55 3.16 -0.97
CA THR A 86 9.06 3.35 0.39
C THR A 86 10.32 4.19 0.38
N ASP A 87 11.28 3.86 -0.49
CA ASP A 87 12.57 4.54 -0.57
C ASP A 87 12.39 6.02 -0.94
N THR A 88 11.40 6.32 -1.79
CA THR A 88 11.02 7.70 -2.15
C THR A 88 10.49 8.53 -0.96
N VAL A 89 10.00 7.88 0.11
CA VAL A 89 9.56 8.57 1.35
C VAL A 89 10.78 8.95 2.20
N GLU A 90 11.74 8.04 2.31
CA GLU A 90 12.92 8.20 3.17
C GLU A 90 13.83 9.31 2.63
N GLU A 91 14.02 9.39 1.31
CA GLU A 91 14.77 10.49 0.68
C GLU A 91 14.16 11.88 0.91
N ARG A 92 12.85 11.99 1.18
CA ARG A 92 12.18 13.29 1.42
C ARG A 92 12.17 13.72 2.88
N GLU A 93 12.32 12.79 3.83
CA GLU A 93 12.42 13.14 5.25
C GLU A 93 13.86 13.53 5.66
N GLU A 94 14.87 13.02 4.95
CA GLU A 94 16.29 13.39 5.21
C GLU A 94 16.63 14.82 4.77
N VAL A 95 16.01 15.36 3.70
CA VAL A 95 16.21 16.78 3.29
C VAL A 95 15.44 17.80 4.14
N SER A 96 14.54 17.37 5.03
CA SER A 96 13.78 18.28 5.91
C SER A 96 14.36 18.42 7.32
N SER A 97 15.40 17.66 7.68
CA SER A 97 16.07 17.73 8.98
C SER A 97 17.41 18.45 8.87
N GLY A 98 17.39 19.70 8.42
CA GLY A 98 18.59 20.52 8.23
C GLY A 98 18.29 22.01 8.30
N ASN A 99 18.02 22.52 9.51
CA ASN A 99 18.45 23.83 10.00
C ASN A 99 17.90 24.04 11.42
N GLY A 100 18.76 23.79 12.40
CA GLY A 100 18.65 24.22 13.79
C GLY A 100 20.05 24.58 14.27
#